data_AF-A0YUC4-F1
#
_entry.id   AF-A0YUC4-F1
#
_cell.length_a   1.000
_cell.length_b   1.000
_cell.length_c   1.000
_cell.angle_alpha   90.00
_cell.angle_beta   90.00
_cell.angle_gamma   90.00
#
_symmetry.space_group_name_H-M   'P 1'
#
loop_
_entity.id
_entity.type
_entity.pdbx_description
1 polymer ?
#
loop_
_entity_poly.entity_id
_entity_poly.type
_entity_poly.pdbx_seq_one_letter_code
_entity_poly.pdbx_strand_id
1 'polypeptide(L)'
;MSSGNGQTGFLRTFFPNGTVEIRQQPSRDAASIGVAKSGDKVLIVKSHQVDGNISKNWYYIQHNQPELRGWIPAKNIFVLEETHFKTLANLGNTQKVKANSQENSLESIQAFNRSRSLIFGIKFMPKYYCE
;
A
#
# COMPACT_ATOMS: atom_id res chain seq x y z
N MET A 1 -19.36 6.18 24.35
CA MET A 1 -19.54 4.95 23.56
C MET A 1 -18.56 5.02 22.39
N SER A 2 -17.38 4.42 22.48
CA SER A 2 -16.39 4.40 21.38
C SER A 2 -16.44 3.07 20.64
N SER A 3 -17.01 3.16 19.44
CA SER A 3 -16.66 2.46 18.19
C SER A 3 -15.94 1.11 18.31
N GLY A 4 -16.61 0.04 17.86
CA GLY A 4 -16.00 -1.28 17.64
C GLY A 4 -14.95 -1.21 16.52
N ASN A 5 -13.72 -0.87 16.88
CA ASN A 5 -12.63 -0.57 15.95
C ASN A 5 -11.92 -1.85 15.47
N GLY A 6 -12.55 -2.61 14.57
CA GLY A 6 -11.81 -3.57 13.76
C GLY A 6 -10.97 -2.83 12.70
N GLN A 7 -9.75 -3.28 12.45
CA GLN A 7 -8.92 -2.71 11.37
C GLN A 7 -9.36 -3.29 10.02
N THR A 8 -9.52 -2.47 9.00
CA THR A 8 -9.78 -2.99 7.64
C THR A 8 -8.48 -3.51 7.04
N GLY A 9 -8.55 -4.61 6.27
CA GLY A 9 -7.44 -5.10 5.48
C GLY A 9 -7.89 -5.71 4.17
N PHE A 10 -6.92 -6.00 3.31
CA PHE A 10 -7.11 -6.77 2.09
C PHE A 10 -6.28 -8.04 2.13
N LEU A 11 -6.88 -9.15 1.72
CA LEU A 11 -6.15 -10.40 1.58
C LEU A 11 -5.12 -10.27 0.47
N ARG A 12 -3.94 -10.84 0.70
CA ARG A 12 -2.87 -10.86 -0.30
C ARG A 12 -2.22 -12.23 -0.33
N THR A 13 -1.84 -12.64 -1.54
CA THR A 13 -0.96 -13.79 -1.75
C THR A 13 0.18 -13.39 -2.67
N PHE A 14 1.09 -14.32 -2.96
CA PHE A 14 2.16 -14.07 -3.92
C PHE A 14 1.63 -13.91 -5.36
N PHE A 15 0.49 -14.55 -5.67
CA PHE A 15 -0.13 -14.49 -6.99
C PHE A 15 -1.39 -13.61 -6.96
N PRO A 16 -1.64 -12.79 -7.99
CA PRO A 16 -2.79 -11.88 -8.01
C PRO A 16 -4.16 -12.59 -7.91
N ASN A 17 -4.25 -13.84 -8.35
CA ASN A 17 -5.45 -14.69 -8.25
C ASN A 17 -5.28 -15.85 -7.26
N GLY A 18 -4.28 -15.77 -6.37
CA GLY A 18 -4.06 -16.82 -5.38
C GLY A 18 -5.15 -16.83 -4.30
N THR A 19 -5.29 -17.98 -3.66
CA THR A 19 -6.22 -18.18 -2.55
C THR A 19 -5.46 -18.33 -1.24
N VAL A 20 -6.13 -18.04 -0.15
CA VAL A 20 -5.62 -18.24 1.21
C VAL A 20 -6.64 -19.00 2.03
N GLU A 21 -6.15 -19.97 2.80
CA GLU A 21 -6.97 -20.75 3.71
C GLU A 21 -7.28 -19.96 4.97
N ILE A 22 -8.54 -20.05 5.39
CA ILE A 22 -9.05 -19.49 6.63
C ILE A 22 -9.23 -20.65 7.60
N ARG A 23 -8.70 -20.52 8.82
CA ARG A 23 -8.53 -21.64 9.75
C ARG A 23 -9.29 -21.44 11.05
N GLN A 24 -9.61 -22.55 11.72
CA GLN A 24 -10.34 -22.53 13.00
C GLN A 24 -9.51 -21.98 14.17
N GLN A 25 -8.18 -22.14 14.12
CA GLN A 25 -7.25 -21.71 15.16
C GLN A 25 -6.01 -21.06 14.52
N PRO A 26 -5.23 -20.23 15.25
CA PRO A 26 -4.02 -19.58 14.75
C PRO A 26 -2.83 -20.55 14.66
N SER A 27 -3.01 -21.64 13.92
CA SER A 27 -2.01 -22.69 13.70
C SER A 27 -2.08 -23.23 12.28
N ARG A 28 -0.94 -23.68 11.75
CA ARG A 28 -0.85 -24.35 10.44
C ARG A 28 -1.42 -25.77 10.45
N ASP A 29 -1.60 -26.35 11.62
CA ASP A 29 -2.15 -27.71 11.78
C ASP A 29 -3.67 -27.69 12.04
N ALA A 30 -4.24 -26.50 12.25
CA ALA A 30 -5.67 -26.33 12.49
C ALA A 30 -6.50 -26.57 11.22
N ALA A 31 -7.68 -27.16 11.36
CA ALA A 31 -8.60 -27.41 10.25
C ALA A 31 -8.93 -26.11 9.46
N SER A 32 -9.00 -26.26 8.14
CA SER A 32 -9.46 -25.21 7.23
C SER A 32 -11.00 -25.09 7.30
N ILE A 33 -11.48 -23.86 7.42
CA ILE A 33 -12.90 -23.48 7.33
C ILE A 33 -13.28 -23.28 5.86
N GLY A 34 -12.34 -22.78 5.05
CA GLY A 34 -12.56 -22.47 3.65
C GLY A 34 -11.40 -21.67 3.05
N VAL A 35 -11.61 -21.18 1.83
CA VAL A 35 -10.62 -20.41 1.09
C VAL A 35 -11.21 -19.06 0.67
N ALA A 36 -10.41 -18.00 0.78
CA ALA A 36 -10.74 -16.68 0.27
C ALA A 36 -9.70 -16.24 -0.77
N LYS A 37 -10.06 -15.29 -1.63
CA LYS A 37 -9.22 -14.85 -2.73
C LYS A 37 -8.35 -13.67 -2.33
N SER A 38 -7.18 -13.57 -2.96
CA SER A 38 -6.38 -12.35 -2.92
C SER A 38 -7.21 -11.16 -3.41
N GLY A 39 -7.11 -10.03 -2.72
CA GLY A 39 -7.88 -8.81 -2.98
C GLY A 39 -9.18 -8.70 -2.17
N ASP A 40 -9.65 -9.77 -1.53
CA ASP A 40 -10.86 -9.72 -0.73
C ASP A 40 -10.70 -8.77 0.46
N LYS A 41 -11.70 -7.91 0.68
CA LYS A 41 -11.75 -6.99 1.82
C LYS A 41 -12.19 -7.74 3.06
N VAL A 42 -11.48 -7.51 4.17
CA VAL A 42 -11.76 -8.14 5.47
C VAL A 42 -11.69 -7.14 6.61
N LEU A 43 -12.39 -7.43 7.69
CA LEU A 43 -12.26 -6.72 8.96
C LEU A 43 -11.46 -7.59 9.94
N ILE A 44 -10.33 -7.08 10.41
CA ILE A 44 -9.51 -7.70 11.44
C ILE A 44 -10.10 -7.34 12.80
N VAL A 45 -10.47 -8.36 13.57
CA VAL A 45 -11.13 -8.15 14.87
C VAL A 45 -10.34 -8.72 16.04
N LYS A 46 -9.35 -9.59 15.80
CA LYS A 46 -8.38 -10.05 16.81
C LYS A 46 -7.02 -10.29 16.18
N SER A 47 -5.97 -10.24 17.00
CA SER A 47 -4.64 -10.68 16.65
C SER A 47 -4.14 -11.72 17.64
N HIS A 48 -3.30 -12.64 17.17
CA HIS A 48 -2.56 -13.58 17.99
C HIS A 48 -1.08 -13.44 17.64
N GLN A 49 -0.32 -12.98 18.62
CA GLN A 49 1.12 -12.78 18.48
C GLN A 49 1.84 -14.05 18.90
N VAL A 50 2.85 -14.45 18.13
CA VAL A 50 3.76 -15.53 18.52
C VAL A 50 5.11 -14.90 18.84
N ASP A 51 5.58 -15.10 20.07
CA ASP A 51 6.71 -14.37 20.66
C ASP A 51 7.90 -14.21 19.70
N GLY A 52 8.32 -12.95 19.53
CA GLY A 52 9.49 -12.57 18.76
C GLY A 52 9.41 -12.78 17.24
N ASN A 53 8.30 -13.27 16.68
CA ASN A 53 8.20 -13.56 15.24
C ASN A 53 6.92 -13.06 14.59
N ILE A 54 6.98 -11.84 14.06
CA ILE A 54 5.88 -11.19 13.34
C ILE A 54 5.36 -12.04 12.16
N SER A 55 6.23 -12.83 11.52
CA SER A 55 5.85 -13.70 10.40
C SER A 55 5.03 -14.93 10.82
N LYS A 56 4.97 -15.21 12.13
CA LYS A 56 4.13 -16.25 12.74
C LYS A 56 2.85 -15.70 13.36
N ASN A 57 2.63 -14.39 13.31
CA ASN A 57 1.41 -13.80 13.83
C ASN A 57 0.19 -14.19 12.99
N TRP A 58 -0.97 -14.13 13.62
CA TRP A 58 -2.25 -14.42 13.01
C TRP A 58 -3.25 -13.30 13.27
N TYR A 59 -4.17 -13.13 12.33
CA TYR A 59 -5.32 -12.27 12.47
C TYR A 59 -6.59 -13.09 12.41
N TYR A 60 -7.55 -12.75 13.26
CA TYR A 60 -8.90 -13.26 13.15
C TYR A 60 -9.73 -12.25 12.36
N ILE A 61 -10.29 -12.68 11.25
CA ILE A 61 -10.99 -11.83 10.29
C ILE A 61 -12.50 -12.07 10.30
N GLN A 62 -13.26 -11.03 9.95
CA GLN A 62 -14.61 -11.12 9.44
C GLN A 62 -14.56 -10.86 7.93
N HIS A 63 -14.96 -11.86 7.16
CA HIS A 63 -15.13 -11.75 5.72
C HIS A 63 -16.58 -11.37 5.39
N ASN A 64 -16.84 -10.87 4.18
CA ASN A 64 -18.19 -10.55 3.72
C ASN A 64 -19.10 -11.79 3.67
N GLN A 65 -18.51 -12.96 3.45
CA GLN A 65 -19.16 -14.26 3.61
C GLN A 65 -19.00 -14.72 5.07
N PRO A 66 -20.09 -14.78 5.87
CA PRO A 66 -20.02 -15.06 7.30
C PRO A 66 -19.39 -16.41 7.65
N GLU A 67 -19.52 -17.40 6.77
CA GLU A 67 -18.93 -18.73 6.89
C GLU A 67 -17.41 -18.72 6.79
N LEU A 68 -16.82 -17.70 6.16
CA LEU A 68 -15.37 -17.51 6.03
C LEU A 68 -14.78 -16.65 7.16
N ARG A 69 -15.29 -16.82 8.38
CA ARG A 69 -14.77 -16.14 9.56
C ARG A 69 -13.76 -17.02 10.30
N GLY A 70 -12.51 -16.57 10.38
CA GLY A 70 -11.47 -17.40 11.00
C GLY A 70 -10.10 -16.74 11.06
N TRP A 71 -9.10 -17.57 11.35
CA TRP A 71 -7.71 -17.18 11.48
C TRP A 71 -6.97 -17.27 10.15
N ILE A 72 -6.13 -16.28 9.89
CA ILE A 72 -5.26 -16.21 8.73
C ILE A 72 -3.87 -15.70 9.16
N PRO A 73 -2.78 -16.17 8.53
CA PRO A 73 -1.46 -15.63 8.82
C PRO A 73 -1.37 -14.14 8.53
N ALA A 74 -0.75 -13.37 9.41
CA ALA A 74 -0.62 -11.92 9.28
C ALA A 74 0.05 -11.48 7.98
N LYS A 75 1.01 -12.28 7.48
CA LYS A 75 1.69 -12.05 6.18
C LYS A 75 0.75 -12.02 4.96
N ASN A 76 -0.45 -12.58 5.10
CA ASN A 76 -1.46 -12.68 4.05
C ASN A 76 -2.51 -11.55 4.14
N ILE A 77 -2.32 -10.57 5.01
CA ILE A 77 -3.16 -9.38 5.05
C ILE A 77 -2.30 -8.13 4.82
N PHE A 78 -2.79 -7.24 3.97
CA PHE A 78 -2.38 -5.85 3.94
C PHE A 78 -3.33 -5.03 4.81
N VAL A 79 -2.85 -4.60 5.99
CA VAL A 79 -3.65 -3.80 6.93
C VAL A 79 -3.73 -2.36 6.43
N LEU A 80 -4.93 -1.82 6.38
CA LEU A 80 -5.16 -0.42 6.07
C LEU A 80 -4.96 0.40 7.34
N GLU A 81 -3.80 0.99 7.48
CA GLU A 81 -3.60 2.06 8.45
C GLU A 81 -4.35 3.30 7.96
N GLU A 82 -5.37 3.75 8.72
CA GLU A 82 -6.19 4.92 8.36
C GLU A 82 -5.36 6.20 8.16
N THR A 83 -4.14 6.24 8.70
CA THR A 83 -3.19 7.35 8.56
C THR A 83 -2.55 7.42 7.16
N HIS A 84 -2.48 6.32 6.40
CA HIS A 84 -1.89 6.34 5.06
C HIS A 84 -2.81 6.94 3.98
N PHE A 85 -4.13 6.80 4.13
CA PHE A 85 -5.09 7.37 3.18
C PHE A 85 -5.23 8.89 3.31
N LYS A 86 -5.07 9.44 4.52
CA LYS A 86 -5.07 10.89 4.74
C LYS A 86 -3.86 11.55 4.08
N THR A 87 -2.70 10.90 4.10
CA THR A 87 -1.49 11.43 3.44
C THR A 87 -1.61 11.39 1.91
N LEU A 88 -2.21 10.35 1.31
CA LEU A 88 -2.45 10.28 -0.13
C LEU A 88 -3.55 11.24 -0.61
N ALA A 89 -4.62 11.40 0.18
CA ALA A 89 -5.65 12.41 -0.08
C ALA A 89 -5.09 13.84 0.03
N ASN A 90 -4.19 14.08 0.99
CA ASN A 90 -3.48 15.36 1.11
C ASN A 90 -2.43 15.57 0.02
N LEU A 91 -1.76 14.53 -0.50
CA LEU A 91 -0.91 14.64 -1.69
C LEU A 91 -1.71 14.99 -2.95
N GLY A 92 -2.88 14.37 -3.14
CA GLY A 92 -3.80 14.68 -4.24
C GLY A 92 -4.35 16.11 -4.17
N ASN A 93 -4.63 16.60 -2.95
CA ASN A 93 -5.05 17.98 -2.72
C ASN A 93 -3.88 18.98 -2.87
N THR A 94 -2.65 18.61 -2.50
CA THR A 94 -1.45 19.45 -2.69
C THR A 94 -1.08 19.59 -4.17
N GLN A 95 -1.35 18.57 -5.00
CA GLN A 95 -1.18 18.67 -6.45
C GLN A 95 -2.31 19.47 -7.14
N LYS A 96 -3.54 19.45 -6.62
CA LYS A 96 -4.62 20.34 -7.10
C LYS A 96 -4.41 21.81 -6.72
N VAL A 97 -3.79 22.12 -5.58
CA VAL A 97 -3.43 23.51 -5.24
C VAL A 97 -2.22 24.00 -6.06
N LYS A 98 -1.26 23.14 -6.41
CA LYS A 98 -0.14 23.52 -7.30
C LYS A 98 -0.51 23.71 -8.78
N ALA A 99 -1.59 23.09 -9.26
CA ALA A 99 -2.05 23.25 -10.64
C ALA A 99 -2.83 24.56 -10.89
N ASN A 100 -3.34 25.21 -9.83
CA ASN A 100 -4.13 26.45 -9.93
C ASN A 100 -3.38 27.70 -9.43
N SER A 101 -2.08 27.60 -9.11
CA SER A 101 -1.25 28.75 -8.71
C SER A 101 -0.18 29.14 -9.74
N GLN A 102 -0.23 28.57 -10.96
CA GLN A 102 0.72 28.85 -12.03
C GLN A 102 0.32 30.04 -12.93
N GLU A 103 -0.32 31.07 -12.38
CA GLU A 103 -0.43 32.37 -13.07
C GLU A 103 0.38 33.49 -12.40
N ASN A 104 1.17 33.22 -11.35
CA ASN A 104 1.96 34.30 -10.72
C ASN A 104 3.36 33.94 -10.19
N SER A 105 4.09 33.01 -10.81
CA SER A 105 5.52 32.80 -10.47
C SER A 105 6.42 32.37 -11.63
N LEU A 106 6.14 32.87 -12.85
CA LEU A 106 7.02 32.70 -14.02
C LEU A 106 8.44 33.30 -13.81
N GLU A 107 8.67 34.08 -12.75
CA GLU A 107 9.97 34.65 -12.39
C GLU A 107 10.90 33.67 -11.62
N SER A 108 10.38 32.60 -11.00
CA SER A 108 11.21 31.76 -10.11
C SER A 108 11.80 30.51 -10.79
N ILE A 109 11.24 30.08 -11.92
CA ILE A 109 11.69 28.85 -12.63
C ILE A 109 12.87 29.15 -13.56
N GLN A 110 13.07 30.41 -13.97
CA GLN A 110 14.22 30.83 -14.77
C GLN A 110 15.54 30.93 -13.96
N ALA A 111 15.48 30.95 -12.62
CA ALA A 111 16.66 31.11 -11.77
C ALA A 111 17.36 29.79 -11.38
N PHE A 112 16.65 28.66 -11.40
CA PHE A 112 17.23 27.38 -10.94
C PHE A 112 17.91 26.59 -12.06
N ASN A 113 17.44 26.71 -13.31
CA ASN A 113 18.03 26.01 -14.46
C ASN A 113 19.32 26.65 -15.02
N ARG A 114 19.85 27.71 -14.38
CA ARG A 114 21.17 28.27 -14.72
C ARG A 114 22.34 27.70 -13.92
N SER A 115 22.11 26.92 -12.85
CA SER A 115 23.18 26.65 -11.88
C SER A 115 23.75 25.24 -11.84
N ARG A 116 23.32 24.28 -12.69
CA ARG A 116 23.94 22.93 -12.72
C ARG A 116 24.10 22.29 -14.12
N SER A 117 24.47 23.08 -15.12
CA SER A 117 25.14 22.57 -16.33
C SER A 117 26.40 23.39 -16.65
N LEU A 118 27.42 23.20 -15.83
CA LEU A 118 28.84 23.41 -16.15
C LEU A 118 29.52 22.08 -15.76
N ILE A 119 29.26 20.99 -16.49
CA ILE A 119 30.09 20.50 -17.60
C ILE A 119 31.59 20.59 -17.25
N PHE A 120 32.10 19.48 -16.71
CA PHE A 120 33.45 19.01 -17.04
C PHE A 120 33.57 19.03 -18.55
N GLY A 121 34.51 19.82 -19.06
CA GLY A 121 34.67 20.08 -20.48
C GLY A 121 34.88 18.79 -21.27
N ILE A 122 33.98 18.52 -22.20
CA ILE A 122 34.30 17.78 -23.42
C ILE A 122 33.48 18.41 -24.55
N LYS A 123 34.18 19.11 -25.44
CA LYS A 123 33.66 19.70 -26.66
C LYS A 123 33.46 18.56 -27.67
N PHE A 124 32.22 18.19 -27.95
CA PHE A 124 31.89 17.41 -29.14
C PHE A 124 30.65 18.00 -29.80
N MET A 125 30.85 18.62 -30.96
CA MET A 125 29.79 19.11 -31.84
C MET A 125 29.24 17.96 -32.68
N PRO A 126 27.91 17.80 -32.78
CA PRO A 126 27.29 17.18 -33.93
C PRO A 126 26.78 18.27 -34.88
N LYS A 127 27.39 18.35 -36.07
CA LYS A 127 26.82 19.07 -37.22
C LYS A 127 25.60 18.29 -37.73
N TYR A 128 24.57 19.02 -38.13
CA TYR A 128 23.39 18.47 -38.78
C TYR A 128 23.68 18.01 -40.23
N TYR A 129 22.80 17.11 -40.68
CA TYR A 129 22.42 16.69 -42.04
C TYR A 129 23.14 15.50 -42.69
N CYS A 130 22.30 14.55 -43.13
CA CYS A 130 22.57 13.64 -44.24
C CYS A 130 22.45 14.42 -45.55
N GLU A 131 23.57 14.57 -46.26
CA GLU A 131 23.85 14.23 -47.67
C GLU A 131 25.26 14.73 -48.01
#